data_AF-A0A0H4X4G3-F1
#
_entry.id   AF-A0A0H4X4G3-F1
#
_cell.length_a   1.000
_cell.length_b   1.000
_cell.length_c   1.000
_cell.angle_alpha   90.00
_cell.angle_beta   90.00
_cell.angle_gamma   90.00
#
_symmetry.space_group_name_H-M   'P 1'
#
loop_
_entity.id
_entity.type
_entity.pdbx_description
1 polymer ?
#
loop_
_entity_poly.entity_id
_entity_poly.type
_entity_poly.pdbx_seq_one_letter_code
_entity_poly.pdbx_strand_id
1 'polypeptide(L)'
;MKRQIKKALFVLLALVAAPAFAGEHHYGNGPTRESACDAAERRAERRAARLKTCYEACNVNNCKKLDDGSFTCESISSNHQGSCRR
;
A
#
# COMPACT_ATOMS: atom_id res chain seq x y z
N MET A 1 -31.72 -50.51 -13.30
CA MET A 1 -32.14 -49.52 -14.33
C MET A 1 -32.84 -48.34 -13.65
N LYS A 2 -32.64 -47.13 -14.18
CA LYS A 2 -33.20 -45.80 -13.79
C LYS A 2 -32.59 -45.16 -12.54
N ARG A 3 -32.28 -43.87 -12.47
CA ARG A 3 -31.82 -42.79 -13.38
C ARG A 3 -31.66 -41.58 -12.43
N GLN A 4 -30.52 -40.89 -12.51
CA GLN A 4 -30.29 -39.43 -12.28
C GLN A 4 -30.91 -38.80 -11.00
N ILE A 5 -30.19 -38.01 -10.21
CA ILE A 5 -29.84 -36.63 -10.54
C ILE A 5 -28.59 -36.27 -9.73
N LYS A 6 -27.53 -35.90 -10.47
CA LYS A 6 -26.31 -35.29 -9.94
C LYS A 6 -26.73 -34.05 -9.13
N LYS A 7 -26.60 -34.12 -7.79
CA LYS A 7 -26.81 -32.95 -6.94
C LYS A 7 -25.77 -31.91 -7.34
N ALA A 8 -26.26 -30.87 -7.99
CA ALA A 8 -25.47 -29.80 -8.55
C ALA A 8 -24.63 -29.15 -7.44
N LEU A 9 -23.35 -29.07 -7.76
CA LEU A 9 -22.32 -28.26 -7.13
C LEU A 9 -22.82 -26.80 -7.03
N PHE A 10 -23.33 -26.40 -5.86
CA PHE A 10 -23.50 -24.99 -5.51
C PHE A 10 -22.47 -24.65 -4.44
N VAL A 11 -21.21 -24.57 -4.88
CA VAL A 11 -20.16 -23.91 -4.10
C VAL A 11 -20.38 -22.42 -4.30
N LEU A 12 -21.17 -21.84 -3.40
CA LEU A 12 -21.34 -20.40 -3.28
C LEU A 12 -20.03 -19.84 -2.71
N LEU A 13 -19.04 -19.66 -3.58
CA LEU A 13 -17.77 -19.01 -3.26
C LEU A 13 -18.04 -17.50 -3.15
N ALA A 14 -18.67 -17.09 -2.05
CA ALA A 14 -18.68 -15.70 -1.63
C ALA A 14 -17.24 -15.38 -1.20
N LEU A 15 -16.38 -15.06 -2.18
CA LEU A 15 -15.19 -14.25 -1.92
C LEU A 15 -15.71 -12.91 -1.41
N VAL A 16 -15.85 -12.83 -0.09
CA VAL A 16 -15.86 -11.57 0.61
C VAL A 16 -14.51 -10.96 0.29
N ALA A 17 -14.48 -10.08 -0.72
CA ALA A 17 -13.33 -9.24 -0.99
C ALA A 17 -13.13 -8.41 0.28
N ALA A 18 -12.28 -8.90 1.19
CA ALA A 18 -11.89 -8.16 2.36
C ALA A 18 -11.32 -6.83 1.84
N PRO A 19 -11.87 -5.67 2.22
CA PRO A 19 -11.22 -4.42 1.90
C PRO A 19 -9.83 -4.48 2.53
N ALA A 20 -8.79 -4.46 1.70
CA ALA A 20 -7.42 -4.44 2.16
C ALA A 20 -7.21 -3.11 2.90
N PHE A 21 -7.35 -3.14 4.23
CA PHE A 21 -7.03 -2.05 5.15
C PHE A 21 -5.50 -1.80 5.24
N ALA A 22 -4.76 -1.98 4.17
CA ALA A 22 -3.32 -1.76 4.10
C ALA A 22 -3.06 -0.50 3.27
N GLY A 23 -2.39 0.51 3.84
CA GLY A 23 -2.02 1.72 3.11
C GLY A 23 -1.18 1.43 1.87
N GLU A 24 -1.16 2.38 0.94
CA GLU A 24 -0.38 2.29 -0.29
C GLU A 24 1.07 2.75 -0.02
N HIS A 25 2.06 1.90 -0.30
CA HIS A 25 3.48 2.22 -0.17
C HIS A 25 3.96 3.10 -1.33
N HIS A 26 4.62 4.19 -1.00
CA HIS A 26 5.24 5.12 -1.94
C HIS A 26 6.75 5.10 -1.71
N TYR A 27 7.48 4.64 -2.72
CA TYR A 27 8.94 4.62 -2.68
C TYR A 27 9.51 5.92 -3.23
N GLY A 28 10.68 6.33 -2.75
CA GLY A 28 11.45 7.47 -3.24
C GLY A 28 12.93 7.12 -3.29
N ASN A 29 13.63 7.58 -4.33
CA ASN A 29 15.05 7.31 -4.53
C ASN A 29 15.84 8.61 -4.53
N GLY A 30 17.10 8.56 -4.07
CA GLY A 30 17.98 9.71 -4.05
C GLY A 30 19.41 9.39 -3.61
N PRO A 31 20.36 10.32 -3.82
CA PRO A 31 21.77 10.13 -3.44
C PRO A 31 21.99 10.08 -1.92
N THR A 32 21.06 10.61 -1.12
CA THR A 32 21.08 10.54 0.35
C THR A 32 19.76 9.98 0.88
N ARG A 33 19.76 9.51 2.13
CA ARG A 33 18.53 9.02 2.79
C ARG A 33 17.45 10.09 2.87
N GLU A 34 17.84 11.34 3.15
CA GLU A 34 16.94 12.49 3.24
C GLU A 34 16.29 12.77 1.89
N SER A 35 17.08 12.84 0.81
CA SER A 35 16.55 13.10 -0.53
C SER A 35 15.60 12.00 -1.03
N ALA A 36 15.88 10.74 -0.66
CA ALA A 36 15.03 9.60 -0.96
C ALA A 36 13.73 9.62 -0.14
N CYS A 37 13.80 10.01 1.14
CA CYS A 37 12.62 10.23 1.98
C CYS A 37 11.74 11.35 1.46
N ASP A 38 12.30 12.53 1.14
CA ASP A 38 11.55 13.64 0.58
C ASP A 38 10.84 13.27 -0.73
N ALA A 39 11.47 12.40 -1.54
CA ALA A 39 10.85 11.88 -2.75
C ALA A 39 9.67 10.93 -2.44
N ALA A 40 9.80 10.07 -1.43
CA ALA A 40 8.75 9.15 -0.98
C ALA A 40 7.57 9.91 -0.37
N GLU A 41 7.84 10.82 0.55
CA GLU A 41 6.82 11.63 1.23
C GLU A 41 6.04 12.50 0.25
N ARG A 42 6.70 13.19 -0.68
CA ARG A 42 5.98 13.99 -1.70
C ARG A 42 5.03 13.15 -2.55
N ARG A 43 5.33 11.86 -2.78
CA ARG A 43 4.44 10.95 -3.51
C ARG A 43 3.24 10.56 -2.64
N ALA A 44 3.50 10.17 -1.39
CA ALA A 44 2.46 9.81 -0.44
C ALA A 44 1.54 11.00 -0.09
N GLU A 45 2.09 12.20 0.09
CA GLU A 45 1.37 13.44 0.36
C GLU A 45 0.44 13.79 -0.80
N ARG A 46 0.93 13.78 -2.06
CA ARG A 46 0.07 14.05 -3.23
C ARG A 46 -1.09 13.06 -3.31
N ARG A 47 -0.84 11.79 -3.01
CA ARG A 47 -1.86 10.74 -2.99
C ARG A 47 -2.89 10.96 -1.90
N ALA A 48 -2.41 11.25 -0.70
CA ALA A 48 -3.20 11.53 0.49
C ALA A 48 -4.08 12.77 0.29
N ALA A 49 -3.52 13.86 -0.24
CA ALA A 49 -4.25 15.08 -0.58
C ALA A 49 -5.38 14.81 -1.59
N ARG A 50 -5.11 14.00 -2.63
CA ARG A 50 -6.13 13.63 -3.63
C ARG A 50 -7.29 12.84 -3.04
N LEU A 51 -7.04 11.94 -2.08
CA LEU A 51 -8.09 11.18 -1.41
C LEU A 51 -8.67 11.87 -0.17
N LYS A 52 -8.09 12.99 0.26
CA LYS A 52 -8.32 13.62 1.57
C LYS A 52 -8.05 12.66 2.73
N THR A 53 -6.99 11.87 2.61
CA THR A 53 -6.49 10.93 3.63
C THR A 53 -5.17 11.42 4.21
N CYS A 54 -4.56 10.64 5.11
CA CYS A 54 -3.23 10.94 5.66
C CYS A 54 -2.14 10.07 5.04
N TYR A 55 -0.90 10.43 5.32
CA TYR A 55 0.25 9.59 5.04
C TYR A 55 1.17 9.51 6.28
N GLU A 56 1.96 8.45 6.34
CA GLU A 56 2.99 8.24 7.34
C GLU A 56 4.30 8.82 6.81
N ALA A 57 4.92 9.71 7.60
CA ALA A 57 6.23 10.28 7.26
C ALA A 57 7.28 9.18 7.09
N CYS A 58 8.24 9.45 6.22
CA CYS A 58 9.31 8.52 5.93
C CYS A 58 10.26 8.40 7.13
N ASN A 59 10.59 7.17 7.52
CA ASN A 59 11.63 6.94 8.51
C ASN A 59 13.00 6.84 7.81
N VAL A 60 13.79 7.91 7.90
CA VAL A 60 15.13 8.03 7.29
C VAL A 60 16.06 6.87 7.69
N ASN A 61 15.87 6.28 8.87
CA ASN A 61 16.69 5.16 9.34
C ASN A 61 16.35 3.82 8.66
N ASN A 62 15.15 3.68 8.07
CA ASN A 62 14.69 2.46 7.41
C ASN A 62 14.96 2.45 5.90
N CYS A 63 15.63 3.48 5.38
CA CYS A 63 16.02 3.53 3.98
C CYS A 63 17.03 2.43 3.62
N LYS A 64 16.81 1.77 2.48
CA LYS A 64 17.71 0.75 1.93
C LYS A 64 18.72 1.41 1.00
N LYS A 65 19.99 1.04 1.12
CA LYS A 65 21.03 1.42 0.15
C LYS A 65 20.95 0.47 -1.05
N LEU A 66 21.00 1.02 -2.25
CA LEU A 66 21.01 0.28 -3.50
C LEU A 66 22.47 0.03 -3.96
N ASP A 67 22.63 -0.91 -4.89
CA ASP A 67 23.96 -1.34 -5.37
C ASP A 67 24.72 -0.22 -6.11
N ASP A 68 24.00 0.75 -6.68
CA ASP A 68 24.55 1.94 -7.34
C ASP A 68 25.01 3.03 -6.36
N GLY A 69 24.89 2.78 -5.05
CA GLY A 69 25.26 3.71 -3.98
C GLY A 69 24.15 4.68 -3.58
N SER A 70 23.02 4.72 -4.29
CA SER A 70 21.86 5.53 -3.94
C SER A 70 21.04 4.90 -2.80
N PHE A 71 20.02 5.62 -2.32
CA PHE A 71 19.09 5.16 -1.30
C PHE A 71 17.68 5.08 -1.85
N THR A 72 16.92 4.11 -1.38
CA THR A 72 15.47 4.01 -1.54
C THR A 72 14.79 4.03 -0.17
N CYS A 73 13.77 4.86 -0.01
CA CYS A 73 12.99 4.96 1.21
C CYS A 73 11.50 4.80 0.89
N GLU A 74 10.68 4.56 1.91
CA GLU A 74 9.23 4.41 1.75
C GLU A 74 8.45 5.33 2.70
N SER A 75 7.25 5.70 2.24
CA SER A 75 6.22 6.40 2.99
C SER A 75 4.88 5.78 2.62
N ILE A 76 3.92 5.73 3.55
CA ILE A 76 2.66 5.00 3.34
C ILE A 76 1.50 5.99 3.33
N SER A 77 0.64 5.96 2.31
CA SER A 77 -0.60 6.75 2.29
C SER A 77 -1.80 5.89 2.66
N SER A 78 -2.68 6.43 3.50
CA SER A 78 -3.96 5.80 3.86
C SER A 78 -4.94 5.73 2.68
N ASN A 79 -5.66 4.61 2.56
CA ASN A 79 -6.67 4.41 1.52
C ASN A 79 -8.05 4.98 1.84
N HIS A 80 -8.37 5.19 3.13
CA HIS A 80 -9.69 5.61 3.59
C HIS A 80 -9.63 6.94 4.35
N GLN A 81 -10.66 7.78 4.18
CA GLN A 81 -10.80 8.99 5.00
C GLN A 81 -11.06 8.59 6.45
N GLY A 82 -10.32 9.20 7.38
CA GLY A 82 -10.42 8.90 8.81
C GLY A 82 -9.49 7.80 9.34
N SER A 83 -8.69 7.13 8.50
CA SER A 83 -7.66 6.17 8.97
C SER A 83 -6.38 6.84 9.46
N CYS A 84 -6.38 8.17 9.58
CA CYS A 84 -5.31 8.94 10.19
C CYS A 84 -5.19 8.56 11.66
N ARG A 85 -4.26 7.67 11.99
CA ARG A 85 -3.89 7.39 13.38
C ARG A 85 -3.05 8.58 13.85
N ARG A 86 -3.69 9.54 14.52
CA ARG A 86 -3.01 10.63 15.25
C ARG A 86 -2.28 10.07 16.46
#